data_AF-A0A3S1PGW8-F1
#
_entry.id   AF-A0A3S1PGW8-F1
#
_cell.length_a   1.000
_cell.length_b   1.000
_cell.length_c   1.000
_cell.angle_alpha   90.00
_cell.angle_beta   90.00
_cell.angle_gamma   90.00
#
_symmetry.space_group_name_H-M   'P 1'
#
loop_
_entity.id
_entity.type
_entity.pdbx_description
1 polymer ?
#
loop_
_entity_poly.entity_id
_entity_poly.type
_entity_poly.pdbx_seq_one_letter_code
_entity_poly.pdbx_strand_id
1 'polypeptide(L)' 'MVRVATFNVNGVNGRLPVLLAWLKATHYDVVCLQELKTSDEKFPAEAIGDAGYGAIWHGQKSYNGVAILARG' A
#
# COMPACT_ATOMS: atom_id res chain seq x y z
N MET A 1 8.18 6.76 -19.05
CA MET A 1 7.75 7.92 -18.23
C MET A 1 7.30 7.39 -16.89
N VAL A 2 7.77 7.97 -15.79
CA VAL A 2 7.38 7.53 -14.43
C VAL A 2 5.92 7.91 -14.17
N ARG A 3 5.11 6.97 -13.68
CA ARG A 3 3.71 7.17 -13.31
C ARG A 3 3.52 7.03 -11.81
N VAL A 4 2.90 8.04 -11.20
CA VAL A 4 2.66 8.11 -9.77
C VAL A 4 1.14 8.13 -9.51
N ALA A 5 0.70 7.40 -8.50
CA ALA A 5 -0.70 7.37 -8.08
C ALA A 5 -0.85 7.55 -6.56
N THR A 6 -2.06 7.93 -6.16
CA THR A 6 -2.46 7.99 -4.75
C THR A 6 -3.74 7.21 -4.54
N PHE A 7 -3.85 6.49 -3.42
CA PHE A 7 -5.03 5.71 -3.07
C PHE A 7 -5.27 5.70 -1.56
N ASN A 8 -6.38 6.30 -1.13
CA ASN A 8 -6.89 6.13 0.23
C ASN A 8 -7.54 4.74 0.34
N VAL A 9 -6.90 3.84 1.10
CA VAL A 9 -7.32 2.44 1.19
C VAL A 9 -8.34 2.17 2.30
N ASN A 10 -8.56 3.15 3.20
CA ASN A 10 -9.49 3.04 4.32
C ASN A 10 -9.41 1.69 5.07
N GLY A 11 -8.21 1.36 5.54
CA GLY A 11 -7.87 0.10 6.20
C GLY A 11 -7.21 -0.90 5.27
N VAL A 12 -5.87 -0.89 5.23
CA VAL A 12 -5.08 -1.69 4.28
C VAL A 12 -5.32 -3.19 4.42
N ASN A 13 -5.40 -3.71 5.65
CA ASN A 13 -5.59 -5.15 5.88
C ASN A 13 -6.98 -5.65 5.45
N GLY A 14 -8.02 -4.86 5.73
CA GLY A 14 -9.39 -5.19 5.30
C GLY A 14 -9.63 -5.01 3.79
N ARG A 15 -8.71 -4.34 3.09
CA ARG A 15 -8.77 -4.05 1.65
C ARG A 15 -7.59 -4.61 0.87
N LEU A 16 -6.78 -5.48 1.48
CA LEU A 16 -5.58 -6.03 0.85
C LEU A 16 -5.88 -6.70 -0.51
N PRO A 17 -6.92 -7.56 -0.67
CA PRO A 17 -7.23 -8.15 -1.97
C PRO A 17 -7.56 -7.11 -3.05
N VAL A 18 -8.23 -6.02 -2.68
CA VAL A 18 -8.58 -4.92 -3.59
C VAL A 18 -7.32 -4.15 -4.00
N LEU A 19 -6.45 -3.84 -3.03
CA LEU A 19 -5.18 -3.18 -3.28
C LEU A 19 -4.30 -4.03 -4.23
N LEU A 20 -4.14 -5.33 -3.98
CA LEU A 20 -3.32 -6.22 -4.80
C LEU A 20 -3.87 -6.35 -6.24
N ALA A 21 -5.18 -6.50 -6.39
CA ALA A 21 -5.82 -6.52 -7.70
C ALA A 21 -5.58 -5.21 -8.48
N TRP A 22 -5.69 -4.06 -7.79
CA TRP A 22 -5.47 -2.75 -8.38
C TRP A 22 -3.99 -2.53 -8.77
N LEU A 23 -3.04 -2.91 -7.91
CA LEU A 23 -1.60 -2.82 -8.20
C LEU A 23 -1.22 -3.66 -9.43
N LYS A 24 -1.79 -4.87 -9.54
CA LYS A 24 -1.61 -5.76 -10.69
C LYS A 24 -2.22 -5.20 -11.98
N ALA A 25 -3.33 -4.47 -11.90
CA ALA A 25 -3.99 -3.93 -13.09
C ALA A 25 -3.33 -2.64 -13.59
N THR A 26 -2.76 -1.82 -12.69
CA THR A 26 -2.35 -0.45 -13.03
C THR A 26 -0.85 -0.31 -13.30
N HIS A 27 -0.01 -1.08 -12.61
CA HIS A 27 1.46 -1.02 -12.75
C HIS A 27 2.05 0.39 -12.63
N TYR A 28 1.55 1.21 -11.70
CA TYR A 28 2.17 2.50 -11.37
C TYR A 28 3.59 2.27 -10.82
N ASP A 29 4.50 3.20 -11.09
CA ASP A 29 5.89 3.10 -10.62
C ASP A 29 6.00 3.46 -9.13
N VAL A 30 5.18 4.41 -8.69
CA VAL A 30 5.08 4.84 -7.28
C VAL A 30 3.61 4.95 -6.87
N VAL A 31 3.27 4.45 -5.69
CA VAL A 31 1.91 4.51 -5.12
C VAL A 31 1.95 5.04 -3.69
N CYS A 32 1.27 6.15 -3.43
CA CYS A 32 1.08 6.68 -2.09
C CYS A 32 -0.26 6.17 -1.51
N LEU A 33 -0.20 5.50 -0.36
CA LEU A 33 -1.37 5.02 0.37
C LEU A 33 -1.70 5.91 1.56
N GLN A 34 -3.00 6.10 1.83
CA GLN A 34 -3.52 6.80 3.01
C GLN A 34 -4.55 5.95 3.75
N GLU A 35 -4.75 6.27 5.04
CA GLU A 35 -5.66 5.57 5.94
C GLU A 35 -5.33 4.07 6.04
N LEU A 36 -4.08 3.74 6.34
CA LEU A 36 -3.69 2.34 6.58
C LEU A 36 -4.48 1.71 7.74
N LYS A 37 -4.76 2.48 8.80
CA LYS A 37 -5.50 2.06 10.01
C LYS A 37 -4.97 0.76 10.65
N THR A 38 -3.67 0.52 10.51
CA THR A 38 -2.95 -0.64 11.08
C THR A 38 -1.64 -0.18 11.71
N SER A 39 -1.17 -0.92 12.72
CA SER A 39 0.16 -0.69 13.30
C SER A 39 1.28 -1.15 12.36
N ASP A 40 2.49 -0.66 12.60
CA ASP A 40 3.66 -0.96 11.77
C ASP A 40 3.92 -2.47 11.66
N GLU A 41 3.75 -3.23 12.75
CA GLU A 41 3.99 -4.68 12.79
C GLU A 41 2.94 -5.48 12.02
N LYS A 42 1.79 -4.87 11.74
CA LYS A 42 0.65 -5.50 11.07
C LYS A 42 0.47 -5.00 9.63
N PHE A 43 1.40 -4.19 9.12
CA PHE A 43 1.36 -3.75 7.74
C PHE A 43 1.68 -4.95 6.81
N PRO A 44 0.94 -5.16 5.70
CA PRO A 44 1.09 -6.35 4.86
C PRO A 44 2.24 -6.21 3.85
N ALA A 45 3.45 -5.91 4.34
CA ALA A 45 4.63 -5.66 3.50
C ALA A 45 4.98 -6.86 2.62
N GLU A 46 4.90 -8.08 3.15
CA GLU A 46 5.23 -9.31 2.40
C GLU A 46 4.31 -9.49 1.19
N ALA A 47 3.00 -9.42 1.38
CA ALA A 47 2.03 -9.55 0.28
C ALA A 47 2.16 -8.44 -0.78
N ILE A 48 2.55 -7.23 -0.37
CA ILE A 48 2.86 -6.12 -1.29
C ILE A 48 4.17 -6.39 -2.04
N GLY A 49 5.17 -6.96 -1.36
CA GLY A 49 6.43 -7.43 -1.93
C GLY A 49 6.22 -8.51 -2.99
N ASP A 50 5.38 -9.51 -2.70
CA ASP A 50 5.01 -10.57 -3.65
C ASP A 50 4.29 -10.02 -4.90
N ALA A 51 3.66 -8.85 -4.80
CA ALA A 51 3.08 -8.13 -5.93
C ALA A 51 4.10 -7.29 -6.74
N GLY A 52 5.39 -7.32 -6.36
CA GLY A 52 6.48 -6.63 -7.05
C GLY A 52 6.72 -5.19 -6.58
N TYR A 53 6.33 -4.86 -5.34
CA TYR A 53 6.50 -3.52 -4.78
C TYR A 53 7.28 -3.56 -3.46
N GLY A 54 8.33 -2.75 -3.36
CA GLY A 54 8.89 -2.35 -2.08
C GLY A 54 8.00 -1.32 -1.38
N ALA A 55 8.08 -1.23 -0.05
CA ALA A 55 7.26 -0.32 0.75
C ALA A 55 8.05 0.35 1.87
N ILE A 56 7.78 1.63 2.11
CA ILE A 56 8.03 2.31 3.39
C ILE A 56 6.69 2.75 3.96
N TRP A 57 6.50 2.62 5.27
CA TRP A 57 5.23 2.93 5.92
C TRP A 57 5.42 3.46 7.33
N HIS A 58 4.37 4.13 7.81
CA HIS A 58 4.20 4.45 9.22
C HIS A 58 2.70 4.44 9.55
N GLY A 59 2.31 3.69 10.57
CA GLY A 59 0.92 3.40 10.88
C GLY A 59 0.64 3.22 12.37
N GLN A 60 -0.61 3.44 12.73
CA GLN A 60 -1.15 3.19 14.07
C GLN A 60 -2.46 2.41 13.97
N LYS A 61 -2.82 1.69 15.03
CA LYS A 61 -4.08 0.94 15.09
C LYS A 61 -5.29 1.90 14.96
N SER A 62 -6.29 1.49 14.18
CA SER A 62 -7.61 2.12 13.98
C SER A 62 -7.65 3.45 13.23
N TYR A 63 -6.56 4.22 13.19
CA TYR A 63 -6.56 5.59 12.64
C TYR A 63 -5.37 5.82 11.70
N ASN A 64 -5.49 6.82 10.83
CA ASN A 64 -4.39 7.38 10.03
C ASN A 64 -3.55 6.33 9.28
N GLY A 65 -2.25 6.58 9.20
CA GLY A 65 -1.24 5.74 8.57
C GLY A 65 -1.06 6.06 7.10
N VAL A 66 0.20 6.00 6.65
CA VAL A 66 0.61 6.26 5.27
C VAL A 66 1.66 5.25 4.82
N ALA A 67 1.69 4.93 3.53
CA ALA A 67 2.77 4.18 2.92
C ALA A 67 3.14 4.75 1.55
N ILE A 68 4.38 4.56 1.14
CA ILE A 68 4.82 4.79 -0.23
C ILE A 68 5.33 3.45 -0.75
N LEU A 69 4.76 3.01 -1.86
CA LEU A 69 5.16 1.82 -2.58
C LEU A 69 5.96 2.21 -3.81
N ALA A 70 6.99 1.44 -4.15
CA ALA A 70 7.77 1.62 -5.37
C ALA A 70 7.93 0.27 -6.07
N ARG A 71 7.73 0.26 -7.39
CA ARG A 71 7.87 -0.93 -8.22
C ARG A 71 9.34 -1.16 -8.57
N GLY A 72 9.85 -2.36 -8.37
CA GLY A 72 11.25 -2.72 -8.63
C GLY A 72 11.65 -4.04 -8.01
#